data_AF-A0A6L5NWJ0-F1
#
_entry.id   AF-A0A6L5NWJ0-F1
#
_cell.length_a   1.000
_cell.length_b   1.000
_cell.length_c   1.000
_cell.angle_alpha   90.00
_cell.angle_beta   90.00
_cell.angle_gamma   90.00
#
_symmetry.space_group_name_H-M   'P 1'
#
loop_
_entity.id
_entity.type
_entity.pdbx_description
1 polymer ?
#
loop_
_entity_poly.entity_id
_entity_poly.type
_entity_poly.pdbx_seq_one_letter_code
_entity_poly.pdbx_strand_id
1 'polypeptide(L)'
;MTLMKNAETKGEDKILKAVQQRLRKVFPKLYRRYVGPITLRDPLGSKSCYCTKPISLHSIAHDILSMSIPTEALQCDLCWDEDISVAWGIYGPFGAKMIDKRTWTAICHERGDVKYATH
;
A
#
# COMPACT_ATOMS: atom_id res chain seq x y z
N MET A 1 -10.48 1.39 -22.94
CA MET A 1 -10.82 1.10 -21.53
C MET A 1 -11.98 0.10 -21.38
N THR A 2 -12.39 -0.58 -22.45
CA THR A 2 -13.56 -1.46 -22.50
C THR A 2 -13.25 -2.90 -22.08
N LEU A 3 -12.04 -3.39 -22.39
CA LEU A 3 -11.65 -4.78 -22.11
C LEU A 3 -11.47 -5.07 -20.61
N MET A 4 -10.93 -4.11 -19.86
CA MET A 4 -10.66 -4.26 -18.41
C MET A 4 -11.96 -4.36 -17.60
N LYS A 5 -12.90 -3.44 -17.86
CA LYS A 5 -14.24 -3.45 -17.25
C LYS A 5 -14.98 -4.75 -17.61
N ASN A 6 -14.92 -5.17 -18.87
CA ASN A 6 -15.59 -6.40 -19.30
C ASN A 6 -14.99 -7.66 -18.64
N ALA A 7 -13.68 -7.71 -18.43
CA ALA A 7 -13.02 -8.82 -17.75
C ALA A 7 -13.37 -8.84 -16.25
N GLU A 8 -13.42 -7.67 -15.62
CA GLU A 8 -13.83 -7.51 -14.22
C GLU A 8 -15.30 -7.90 -14.00
N THR A 9 -16.23 -7.45 -14.86
CA THR A 9 -17.66 -7.81 -14.78
C THR A 9 -17.92 -9.30 -15.01
N LYS A 10 -17.03 -9.99 -15.75
CA LYS A 10 -17.16 -11.42 -16.05
C LYS A 10 -16.34 -12.32 -15.14
N GLY A 11 -15.58 -11.78 -14.18
CA GLY A 11 -14.70 -12.56 -13.30
C GLY A 11 -13.54 -13.26 -14.03
N GLU A 12 -13.10 -12.72 -15.17
CA GLU A 12 -12.09 -13.32 -16.03
C GLU A 12 -10.68 -12.89 -15.60
N ASP A 13 -10.23 -13.41 -14.46
CA ASP A 13 -9.01 -12.97 -13.76
C ASP A 13 -7.73 -13.04 -14.60
N LYS A 14 -7.61 -14.05 -15.48
CA LYS A 14 -6.44 -14.19 -16.37
C LYS A 14 -6.37 -13.06 -17.39
N ILE A 15 -7.51 -12.65 -17.93
CA ILE A 15 -7.61 -11.58 -18.92
C ILE A 15 -7.39 -10.24 -18.22
N LEU A 16 -7.99 -10.05 -17.05
CA LEU A 16 -7.78 -8.85 -16.23
C LEU A 16 -6.31 -8.66 -15.89
N LYS A 17 -5.62 -9.72 -15.46
CA LYS A 17 -4.19 -9.72 -15.14
C LYS A 17 -3.33 -9.40 -16.37
N ALA A 18 -3.64 -9.98 -17.54
CA ALA A 18 -2.92 -9.70 -18.78
C ALA A 18 -3.08 -8.23 -19.23
N VAL A 19 -4.30 -7.67 -19.12
CA VAL A 19 -4.59 -6.26 -19.44
C VAL A 19 -3.85 -5.33 -18.49
N GLN A 20 -3.87 -5.61 -17.19
CA GLN A 20 -3.15 -4.85 -16.17
C GLN A 20 -1.63 -4.90 -16.39
N GLN A 21 -1.05 -6.06 -16.74
CA GLN A 21 0.37 -6.17 -17.06
C GLN A 21 0.77 -5.37 -18.31
N ARG A 22 -0.10 -5.33 -19.32
CA ARG A 22 0.14 -4.52 -20.52
C ARG A 22 0.01 -3.03 -20.23
N LEU A 23 -0.99 -2.63 -19.42
CA LEU A 23 -1.16 -1.26 -18.94
C LEU A 23 0.05 -0.82 -18.11
N ARG A 24 0.61 -1.71 -17.28
CA ARG A 24 1.85 -1.53 -16.52
C ARG A 24 3.04 -1.23 -17.43
N LYS A 25 3.22 -2.01 -18.49
CA LYS A 25 4.36 -1.88 -19.42
C LYS A 25 4.30 -0.61 -20.27
N VAL A 26 3.11 -0.26 -20.76
CA VAL A 26 2.96 0.84 -21.74
C VAL A 26 2.66 2.17 -21.08
N PHE A 27 1.90 2.18 -19.97
CA PHE A 27 1.43 3.41 -19.31
C PHE A 27 1.60 3.34 -17.79
N PRO A 28 2.83 3.28 -17.26
CA PRO A 28 3.11 3.07 -15.83
C PRO A 28 2.55 4.15 -14.89
N LYS A 29 2.41 5.41 -15.35
CA LYS A 29 1.73 6.49 -14.59
C LYS A 29 0.22 6.29 -14.53
N LEU A 30 -0.38 5.84 -15.64
CA LEU A 30 -1.81 5.57 -15.74
C LEU A 30 -2.18 4.32 -14.93
N TYR A 31 -1.35 3.28 -15.00
CA TYR A 31 -1.45 2.08 -14.19
C TYR A 31 -1.45 2.40 -12.69
N ARG A 32 -0.50 3.23 -12.21
CA ARG A 32 -0.49 3.69 -10.82
C ARG A 32 -1.76 4.43 -10.40
N ARG A 33 -2.37 5.17 -11.32
CA ARG A 33 -3.60 5.93 -11.07
C ARG A 33 -4.87 5.06 -11.06
N TYR A 34 -4.90 3.96 -11.82
CA TYR A 34 -6.08 3.09 -11.96
C TYR A 34 -6.01 1.78 -11.18
N VAL A 35 -4.80 1.26 -10.89
CA VAL A 35 -4.58 -0.08 -10.32
C VAL A 35 -3.75 -0.01 -9.02
N GLY A 36 -2.82 0.93 -8.90
CA GLY A 36 -1.92 1.07 -7.75
C GLY A 36 -0.45 0.74 -8.09
N PRO A 37 0.48 0.83 -7.10
CA PRO A 37 1.91 0.55 -7.31
C PRO A 37 2.21 -0.94 -7.62
N ILE A 38 3.43 -1.20 -8.10
CA ILE A 38 3.78 -2.14 -9.21
C ILE A 38 3.72 -3.65 -8.94
N THR A 39 3.25 -4.09 -7.79
CA THR A 39 3.26 -5.50 -7.43
C THR A 39 1.89 -5.90 -6.87
N LEU A 40 1.35 -7.01 -7.36
CA LEU A 40 0.40 -7.78 -6.57
C LEU A 40 1.23 -8.25 -5.36
N ARG A 41 1.23 -7.44 -4.30
CA ARG A 41 2.18 -7.50 -3.18
C ARG A 41 1.63 -8.40 -2.08
N ASP A 42 1.15 -9.58 -2.42
CA ASP A 42 0.63 -10.50 -1.41
C ASP A 42 1.62 -11.66 -1.13
N PRO A 43 2.78 -11.41 -0.49
CA PRO A 43 3.67 -12.49 -0.07
C PRO A 43 3.10 -13.29 1.12
N LEU A 44 2.02 -12.82 1.76
CA LEU A 44 1.47 -13.38 3.00
C LEU A 44 0.05 -13.98 2.89
N GLY A 45 -0.65 -13.82 1.75
CA GLY A 45 -2.07 -14.18 1.64
C GLY A 45 -3.00 -13.26 2.43
N SER A 46 -2.52 -12.07 2.83
CA SER A 46 -3.17 -11.23 3.84
C SER A 46 -4.25 -10.36 3.20
N LYS A 47 -5.47 -10.43 3.75
CA LYS A 47 -6.64 -9.70 3.24
C LYS A 47 -6.69 -8.21 3.63
N SER A 48 -5.84 -7.75 4.54
CA SER A 48 -5.89 -6.38 5.11
C SER A 48 -4.67 -5.52 4.83
N CYS A 49 -3.57 -6.09 4.31
CA CYS A 49 -2.39 -5.33 3.91
C CYS A 49 -2.72 -4.32 2.79
N TYR A 50 -2.10 -3.13 2.79
CA TYR A 50 -2.29 -2.12 1.73
C TYR A 50 -1.90 -2.61 0.34
N CYS A 51 -1.01 -3.58 0.34
CA CYS A 51 -0.56 -4.35 -0.78
C CYS A 51 -1.72 -5.12 -1.48
N THR A 52 -2.76 -5.49 -0.72
CA THR A 52 -3.98 -6.17 -1.19
C THR A 52 -5.16 -5.19 -1.29
N LYS A 53 -5.20 -4.17 -0.44
CA LYS A 53 -6.21 -3.10 -0.42
C LYS A 53 -5.53 -1.74 -0.57
N PRO A 54 -5.16 -1.34 -1.80
CA PRO A 54 -4.46 -0.09 -2.02
C PRO A 54 -5.34 1.09 -1.61
N ILE A 55 -4.75 2.02 -0.87
CA ILE A 55 -5.37 3.29 -0.49
C ILE A 55 -4.40 4.43 -0.78
N SER A 56 -4.87 5.67 -0.71
CA SER A 56 -4.05 6.84 -1.00
C SER A 56 -3.01 7.09 0.09
N LEU A 57 -1.87 7.72 -0.25
CA LEU A 57 -0.87 8.15 0.75
C LEU A 57 -1.44 9.10 1.80
N HIS A 58 -2.46 9.88 1.45
CA HIS A 58 -3.18 10.73 2.40
C HIS A 58 -4.00 9.89 3.40
N SER A 59 -4.66 8.86 2.92
CA SER A 59 -5.39 7.90 3.77
C SER A 59 -4.43 7.13 4.68
N ILE A 60 -3.26 6.71 4.18
CA ILE A 60 -2.23 6.08 5.00
C ILE A 60 -1.69 7.05 6.05
N ALA A 61 -1.52 8.33 5.71
CA ALA A 61 -1.14 9.33 6.70
C ALA A 61 -2.21 9.48 7.79
N HIS A 62 -3.50 9.42 7.44
CA HIS A 62 -4.57 9.37 8.42
C HIS A 62 -4.48 8.11 9.29
N ASP A 63 -4.26 6.93 8.71
CA ASP A 63 -4.08 5.68 9.46
C ASP A 63 -2.88 5.74 10.43
N ILE A 64 -1.78 6.38 10.02
CA ILE A 64 -0.62 6.64 10.89
C ILE A 64 -1.03 7.53 12.07
N LEU A 65 -1.78 8.60 11.81
CA LEU A 65 -2.22 9.55 12.85
C LEU A 65 -3.21 8.92 13.82
N SER A 66 -4.07 8.03 13.35
CA SER A 66 -5.03 7.30 14.18
C SER A 66 -4.47 6.01 14.77
N MET A 67 -3.19 5.68 14.55
CA MET A 67 -2.56 4.43 14.98
C MET A 67 -3.38 3.19 14.56
N SER A 68 -3.93 3.23 13.33
CA SER A 68 -4.84 2.21 12.80
C SER A 68 -4.29 1.52 11.55
N ILE A 69 -2.97 1.47 11.42
CA ILE A 69 -2.31 0.75 10.33
C ILE A 69 -2.57 -0.75 10.53
N PRO A 70 -3.01 -1.49 9.50
CA PRO A 70 -3.19 -2.93 9.61
C PRO A 70 -1.90 -3.65 10.04
N THR A 71 -2.00 -4.60 10.96
CA THR A 71 -0.88 -5.43 11.43
C THR A 71 -0.11 -6.05 10.27
N GLU A 72 -0.80 -6.54 9.25
CA GLU A 72 -0.16 -7.18 8.09
C GLU A 72 0.57 -6.18 7.19
N ALA A 73 0.17 -4.90 7.21
CA ALA A 73 0.92 -3.84 6.56
C ALA A 73 2.21 -3.49 7.33
N LEU A 74 2.19 -3.56 8.67
CA LEU A 74 3.39 -3.37 9.50
C LEU A 74 4.41 -4.50 9.34
N GLN A 75 3.95 -5.75 9.18
CA GLN A 75 4.82 -6.91 8.91
C GLN A 75 5.42 -6.91 7.50
N CYS A 76 4.74 -6.27 6.55
CA CYS A 76 5.13 -6.29 5.14
C CYS A 76 6.18 -5.21 4.83
N ASP A 77 7.39 -5.65 4.46
CA ASP A 77 8.49 -4.73 4.12
C ASP A 77 8.19 -3.82 2.94
N LEU A 78 7.50 -4.34 1.93
CA LEU A 78 7.14 -3.53 0.77
C LEU A 78 6.14 -2.43 1.13
N CYS A 79 5.14 -2.76 1.94
CA CYS A 79 4.15 -1.79 2.41
C CYS A 79 4.80 -0.78 3.39
N TRP A 80 5.80 -1.20 4.18
CA TRP A 80 6.58 -0.27 4.97
C TRP A 80 7.39 0.71 4.11
N ASP A 81 8.12 0.21 3.13
CA ASP A 81 9.06 1.00 2.34
C ASP A 81 8.36 1.92 1.35
N GLU A 82 7.35 1.41 0.63
CA GLU A 82 6.73 2.15 -0.48
C GLU A 82 5.49 2.95 -0.07
N ASP A 83 4.82 2.59 1.04
CA ASP A 83 3.56 3.23 1.43
C ASP A 83 3.70 3.99 2.75
N ILE A 84 4.06 3.31 3.85
CA ILE A 84 4.10 3.91 5.21
C ILE A 84 5.25 4.93 5.34
N SER A 85 6.46 4.56 4.92
CA SER A 85 7.64 5.44 4.99
C SER A 85 7.52 6.63 4.03
N VAL A 86 6.92 6.41 2.86
CA VAL A 86 6.65 7.49 1.89
C VAL A 86 5.58 8.44 2.42
N ALA A 87 4.51 7.92 3.02
CA ALA A 87 3.50 8.75 3.67
C ALA A 87 4.12 9.61 4.78
N TRP A 88 5.00 9.04 5.61
CA TRP A 88 5.77 9.84 6.58
C TRP A 88 6.72 10.84 5.92
N GLY A 89 7.40 10.50 4.83
CA GLY A 89 8.26 11.44 4.11
C GLY A 89 7.50 12.68 3.61
N ILE A 90 6.26 12.49 3.16
CA ILE A 90 5.41 13.58 2.63
C ILE A 90 4.67 14.33 3.73
N TYR A 91 4.09 13.62 4.69
CA TYR A 91 3.21 14.18 5.71
C TYR A 91 3.87 14.35 7.08
N GLY A 92 5.10 13.88 7.24
CA GLY A 92 5.85 13.95 8.48
C GLY A 92 6.54 15.29 8.73
N PRO A 93 7.48 15.33 9.69
CA PRO A 93 8.05 16.57 10.23
C PRO A 93 8.79 17.43 9.21
N PHE A 94 9.30 16.81 8.13
CA PHE A 94 10.03 17.50 7.06
C PHE A 94 9.15 17.84 5.85
N GLY A 95 7.91 17.33 5.80
CA GLY A 95 6.94 17.61 4.75
C GLY A 95 5.80 18.47 5.27
N ALA A 96 4.58 17.95 5.24
CA ALA A 96 3.37 18.67 5.67
C ALA A 96 3.24 18.87 7.20
N LYS A 97 4.15 18.29 8.00
CA LYS A 97 4.17 18.40 9.48
C LYS A 97 2.90 17.92 10.18
N MET A 98 2.16 17.00 9.56
CA MET A 98 0.96 16.40 10.14
C MET A 98 1.35 15.26 11.08
N ILE A 99 2.20 14.34 10.63
CA ILE A 99 2.69 13.22 11.43
C ILE A 99 3.89 13.73 12.25
N ASP A 100 3.72 13.84 13.55
CA ASP A 100 4.80 14.26 14.42
C ASP A 100 5.80 13.11 14.69
N LYS A 101 6.98 13.48 15.20
CA LYS A 101 8.06 12.52 15.45
C LYS A 101 7.66 11.45 16.48
N ARG A 102 6.84 11.78 17.48
CA ARG A 102 6.40 10.83 18.52
C ARG A 102 5.46 9.79 17.93
N THR A 103 4.48 10.21 17.13
CA THR A 103 3.59 9.30 16.40
C THR A 103 4.37 8.37 15.48
N TRP A 104 5.32 8.91 14.70
CA TRP A 104 6.19 8.08 13.87
C TRP A 104 7.03 7.08 14.67
N THR A 105 7.60 7.53 15.80
CA THR A 105 8.40 6.68 16.68
C THR A 105 7.56 5.52 17.23
N ALA A 106 6.30 5.77 17.62
CA ALA A 106 5.38 4.74 18.09
C ALA A 106 5.12 3.68 17.01
N ILE A 107 4.86 4.08 15.76
CA ILE A 107 4.67 3.16 14.63
C ILE A 107 5.94 2.32 14.36
N CYS A 108 7.13 2.91 14.48
CA CYS A 108 8.39 2.16 14.34
C CYS A 108 8.56 1.10 15.44
N HIS A 109 8.20 1.42 16.68
CA HIS A 109 8.22 0.44 17.78
C HIS A 109 7.18 -0.66 17.55
N GLU A 110 5.96 -0.29 17.20
CA GLU A 110 4.87 -1.24 16.92
C GLU A 110 5.25 -2.19 15.79
N ARG A 111 5.84 -1.70 14.69
CA ARG A 111 6.40 -2.59 13.65
C ARG A 111 7.49 -3.49 14.21
N GLY A 112 8.39 -2.97 15.03
CA GLY A 112 9.42 -3.74 15.70
C GLY A 112 8.82 -4.94 16.45
N ASP A 113 7.80 -4.67 17.25
CA ASP A 113 7.11 -5.68 18.04
C ASP A 113 6.35 -6.66 17.14
N VAL A 114 5.51 -6.15 16.24
CA VAL A 114 4.65 -6.94 15.37
C VAL A 114 5.43 -7.83 14.39
N LYS A 115 6.60 -7.38 13.94
CA LYS A 115 7.40 -8.09 12.93
C LYS A 115 8.48 -8.98 13.54
N TYR A 116 9.05 -8.60 14.68
CA TYR A 116 10.24 -9.25 15.21
C TYR A 116 10.11 -9.72 16.67
N ALA A 117 9.07 -9.39 17.42
CA ALA A 117 8.92 -9.83 18.82
C ALA A 117 8.46 -11.29 19.00
N THR A 118 8.49 -12.10 17.95
CA THR A 118 8.26 -13.55 18.04
C THR A 118 9.39 -14.35 17.40
N HIS A 119 10.28 -14.84 18.26
CA HIS A 119 10.93 -16.15 18.13
C HIS A 119 10.42 -17.04 19.27
#